data_AF-A0A1Q4XI49-F1
#
_entry.id   AF-A0A1Q4XI49-F1
#
_cell.length_a   1.000
_cell.length_b   1.000
_cell.length_c   1.000
_cell.angle_alpha   90.00
_cell.angle_beta   90.00
_cell.angle_gamma   90.00
#
_symmetry.space_group_name_H-M   'P 1'
#
loop_
_entity.id
_entity.type
_entity.pdbx_description
1 polymer ?
#
loop_
_entity_poly.entity_id
_entity_poly.type
_entity_poly.pdbx_seq_one_letter_code
_entity_poly.pdbx_strand_id
1 'polypeptide(L)'
;MENNPEYLALISAVVSRGLLAQRNGEKLLGGEVEFLETLFGDLGEIDGDNPGFLQFMEQVNSSEHVSDSLREDINRHLANSMLILSDEDIGGGVGQLPQDVRDVLDVPDFPDVNSLNHDSELPGFMSAHSDWGKPFTTLSTFLDSAGPGVRGGTEFSTALMGTVASTLEVPYFAPGEPGDEQFQKVIEIASRNNEANNIILTGEDFEGNTYQHHESHGDLTPEKILETFYAHDWEGDGAAISGITDWIAEYRANGTSEEQEQAGNAAHALIEILTAEDGEGNNPFRDTGEKGGGDYPLAVTEVNPKLAEGLSSTYLSYLDDFSIDTDESGYREVGGQRGDLHLFHENGDKALLIPQDMQQDFLQLLVANEDLSPNIIASIESQERRIIEAFLSHPDVGDNVGGQAAAALRTTLDDALIQEYVDREQTVEEARKSANNQWQAGYNVFTAVAVGLGGDKATPVGIGTEVILKILEQPLKDYVGDLVEENVDFEYIDDLDQRFMTNDAEIRDHANLQLLDVMVGMDMIDMEALEEEGLLIEEPDGTMRLPATTADWGTGASGYMSFVEEVIADTASGNDGRVDAYVRNFMERYSPDLYENRLED
;
A
#
# COMPACT_ATOMS: atom_id res chain seq x y z
N MET A 1 25.40 -18.11 -31.95
CA MET A 1 24.92 -16.72 -31.95
C MET A 1 26.03 -15.71 -32.24
N GLU A 2 27.25 -15.86 -31.69
CA GLU A 2 28.38 -14.94 -31.94
C GLU A 2 28.75 -14.74 -33.42
N ASN A 3 28.71 -15.81 -34.22
CA ASN A 3 29.00 -15.73 -35.67
C ASN A 3 27.78 -15.40 -36.54
N ASN A 4 26.58 -15.30 -35.95
CA ASN A 4 25.32 -15.07 -36.68
C ASN A 4 24.46 -14.04 -35.90
N PRO A 5 24.86 -12.76 -35.85
CA PRO A 5 24.16 -11.70 -35.10
C PRO A 5 22.74 -11.43 -35.61
N GLU A 6 22.44 -11.85 -36.84
CA GLU A 6 21.11 -11.78 -37.44
C GLU A 6 20.02 -12.53 -36.65
N TYR A 7 20.35 -13.59 -35.92
CA TYR A 7 19.37 -14.29 -35.07
C TYR A 7 18.97 -13.45 -33.85
N LEU A 8 19.94 -12.83 -33.17
CA LEU A 8 19.65 -11.92 -32.05
C LEU A 8 18.89 -10.68 -32.53
N ALA A 9 19.22 -10.16 -33.72
CA ALA A 9 18.48 -9.05 -34.32
C ALA A 9 17.02 -9.42 -34.61
N LEU A 10 16.76 -10.65 -35.07
CA LEU A 10 15.40 -11.14 -35.31
C LEU A 10 14.62 -11.31 -33.99
N ILE A 11 15.23 -11.91 -32.97
CA ILE A 11 14.65 -12.03 -31.63
C ILE A 11 14.32 -10.64 -31.08
N SER A 12 15.26 -9.70 -31.15
CA SER A 12 15.05 -8.32 -30.71
C SER A 12 13.91 -7.62 -31.45
N ALA A 13 13.72 -7.91 -32.75
CA ALA A 13 12.62 -7.34 -33.52
C ALA A 13 11.26 -7.89 -33.06
N VAL A 14 11.17 -9.20 -32.80
CA VAL A 14 9.96 -9.84 -32.26
C VAL A 14 9.67 -9.34 -30.85
N VAL A 15 10.68 -9.22 -29.98
CA VAL A 15 10.53 -8.64 -28.64
C VAL A 15 10.00 -7.21 -28.70
N SER A 16 10.56 -6.38 -29.58
CA SER A 16 10.09 -4.99 -29.76
C SER A 16 8.64 -4.96 -30.24
N ARG A 17 8.24 -5.90 -31.09
CA ARG A 17 6.85 -6.01 -31.54
C ARG A 17 5.93 -6.51 -30.44
N GLY A 18 6.35 -7.47 -29.64
CA GLY A 18 5.61 -7.97 -28.48
C GLY A 18 5.38 -6.89 -27.43
N LEU A 19 6.40 -6.11 -27.09
CA LEU A 19 6.26 -4.95 -26.20
C LEU A 19 5.25 -3.91 -26.72
N LEU A 20 5.29 -3.62 -28.03
CA LEU A 20 4.30 -2.75 -28.65
C LEU A 20 2.90 -3.36 -28.63
N ALA A 21 2.80 -4.68 -28.76
CA ALA A 21 1.55 -5.41 -28.73
C ALA A 21 0.92 -5.38 -27.34
N GLN A 22 1.71 -5.67 -26.28
CA GLN A 22 1.29 -5.57 -24.88
C GLN A 22 0.78 -4.16 -24.55
N ARG A 23 1.55 -3.12 -24.90
CA ARG A 23 1.16 -1.73 -24.62
C ARG A 23 -0.10 -1.28 -25.38
N ASN A 24 -0.34 -1.82 -26.58
CA ASN A 24 -1.45 -1.39 -27.42
C ASN A 24 -2.69 -2.30 -27.30
N GLY A 25 -2.64 -3.38 -26.52
CA GLY A 25 -3.67 -4.43 -26.52
C GLY A 25 -3.83 -5.11 -27.89
N GLU A 26 -2.74 -5.25 -28.64
CA GLU A 26 -2.73 -5.91 -29.96
C GLU A 26 -2.20 -7.34 -29.84
N LYS A 27 -2.55 -8.20 -30.82
CA LYS A 27 -1.94 -9.53 -30.94
C LYS A 27 -0.68 -9.50 -31.80
N LEU A 28 0.26 -10.38 -31.47
CA LEU A 28 1.31 -10.78 -32.38
C LEU A 28 0.72 -11.49 -33.61
N LEU A 29 1.47 -11.46 -34.71
CA LEU A 29 1.14 -12.27 -35.87
C LEU A 29 1.39 -13.75 -35.53
N GLY A 30 0.57 -14.66 -36.07
CA GLY A 30 0.74 -16.10 -35.82
C GLY A 30 2.13 -16.63 -36.18
N GLY A 31 2.77 -16.07 -37.21
CA GLY A 31 4.15 -16.43 -37.57
C GLY A 31 5.22 -15.89 -36.61
N GLU A 32 4.91 -14.87 -35.81
CA GLU A 32 5.81 -14.37 -34.76
C GLU A 32 5.75 -15.29 -33.54
N VAL A 33 4.54 -15.73 -33.15
CA VAL A 33 4.35 -16.74 -32.08
C VAL A 33 4.98 -18.08 -32.46
N GLU A 34 4.69 -18.59 -33.67
CA GLU A 34 5.29 -19.83 -34.20
C GLU A 34 6.82 -19.75 -34.25
N PHE A 35 7.37 -18.58 -34.57
CA PHE A 35 8.81 -18.36 -34.54
C PHE A 35 9.38 -18.50 -33.12
N LEU A 36 8.74 -17.91 -32.11
CA LEU A 36 9.19 -18.01 -30.71
C LEU A 36 9.08 -19.44 -30.19
N GLU A 37 7.95 -20.11 -30.45
CA GLU A 37 7.75 -21.52 -30.08
C GLU A 37 8.82 -22.42 -30.69
N THR A 38 9.06 -22.28 -32.01
CA THR A 38 10.10 -23.03 -32.72
C THR A 38 11.49 -22.72 -32.18
N LEU A 39 11.79 -21.44 -31.90
CA LEU A 39 13.07 -21.03 -31.33
C LEU A 39 13.34 -21.73 -30.00
N PHE A 40 12.40 -21.69 -29.06
CA PHE A 40 12.60 -22.32 -27.76
C PHE A 40 12.63 -23.85 -27.84
N GLY A 41 11.81 -24.46 -28.71
CA GLY A 41 11.86 -25.89 -29.01
C GLY A 41 13.23 -26.31 -29.55
N ASP A 42 13.73 -25.62 -30.58
CA ASP A 42 15.03 -25.90 -31.20
C ASP A 42 16.18 -25.73 -30.19
N LEU A 43 16.14 -24.70 -29.33
CA LEU A 43 17.15 -24.49 -28.29
C LEU A 43 17.16 -25.61 -27.24
N GLY A 44 15.99 -26.11 -26.85
CA GLY A 44 15.87 -27.24 -25.90
C GLY A 44 16.36 -28.58 -26.47
N GLU A 45 16.46 -28.72 -27.79
CA GLU A 45 16.96 -29.92 -28.47
C GLU A 45 18.49 -29.90 -28.69
N ILE A 46 19.19 -28.82 -28.36
CA ILE A 46 20.66 -28.70 -28.58
C ILE A 46 21.43 -29.62 -27.61
N ASP A 47 21.77 -30.81 -28.12
CA ASP A 47 22.87 -31.72 -27.73
C ASP A 47 22.95 -32.11 -26.23
N GLY A 48 22.51 -33.33 -25.89
CA GLY A 48 22.71 -33.92 -24.56
C GLY A 48 22.00 -35.26 -24.33
N ASP A 49 22.39 -35.95 -23.25
CA ASP A 49 21.68 -37.13 -22.71
C ASP A 49 20.37 -36.74 -21.97
N ASN A 50 20.13 -35.43 -21.76
CA ASN A 50 18.98 -34.86 -21.07
C ASN A 50 18.54 -33.54 -21.77
N PRO A 51 17.59 -33.58 -22.73
CA PRO A 51 17.15 -32.39 -23.46
C PRO A 51 16.30 -31.45 -22.58
N GLY A 52 16.38 -30.13 -22.81
CA GLY A 52 15.64 -29.11 -22.06
C GLY A 52 16.17 -27.69 -22.30
N PHE A 53 15.27 -26.70 -22.34
CA PHE A 53 15.64 -25.30 -22.49
C PHE A 53 16.44 -24.76 -21.29
N LEU A 54 16.02 -25.06 -20.06
CA LEU A 54 16.71 -24.63 -18.84
C LEU A 54 18.11 -25.24 -18.77
N GLN A 55 18.27 -26.49 -19.21
CA GLN A 55 19.58 -27.13 -19.32
C GLN A 55 20.47 -26.42 -20.35
N PHE A 56 19.90 -26.00 -21.50
CA PHE A 56 20.62 -25.17 -22.48
C PHE A 56 21.08 -23.84 -21.85
N MET A 57 20.22 -23.17 -21.07
CA MET A 57 20.58 -21.92 -20.40
C MET A 57 21.71 -22.11 -19.38
N GLU A 58 21.72 -23.21 -18.63
CA GLU A 58 22.83 -23.55 -17.75
C GLU A 58 24.16 -23.70 -18.52
N GLN A 59 24.13 -24.33 -19.69
CA GLN A 59 25.31 -24.45 -20.56
C GLN A 59 25.79 -23.10 -21.09
N VAL A 60 24.87 -22.22 -21.50
CA VAL A 60 25.21 -20.85 -21.94
C VAL A 60 25.85 -20.06 -20.79
N ASN A 61 25.30 -20.18 -19.59
CA ASN A 61 25.76 -19.46 -18.41
C ASN A 61 27.12 -19.95 -17.89
N SER A 62 27.39 -21.25 -17.98
CA SER A 62 28.65 -21.86 -17.56
C SER A 62 29.74 -21.86 -18.64
N SER A 63 29.41 -21.53 -19.89
CA SER A 63 30.36 -21.60 -21.00
C SER A 63 31.43 -20.50 -20.94
N GLU A 64 32.70 -20.91 -20.86
CA GLU A 64 33.88 -20.03 -21.00
C GLU A 64 34.05 -19.49 -22.43
N HIS A 65 33.32 -20.05 -23.40
CA HIS A 65 33.40 -19.65 -24.81
C HIS A 65 32.42 -18.53 -25.17
N VAL A 66 31.51 -18.17 -24.27
CA VAL A 66 30.59 -17.03 -24.45
C VAL A 66 31.10 -15.88 -23.59
N SER A 67 31.38 -14.72 -24.20
CA SER A 67 31.75 -13.52 -23.45
C SER A 67 30.61 -13.05 -22.56
N ASP A 68 30.91 -12.45 -21.41
CA ASP A 68 29.89 -11.99 -20.44
C ASP A 68 28.83 -11.07 -21.06
N SER A 69 29.24 -10.09 -21.88
CA SER A 69 28.30 -9.20 -22.59
C SER A 69 27.39 -9.94 -23.56
N LEU A 70 27.91 -10.91 -24.30
CA LEU A 70 27.08 -11.73 -25.20
C LEU A 70 26.14 -12.65 -24.42
N ARG A 71 26.58 -13.18 -23.27
CA ARG A 71 25.74 -13.99 -22.38
C ARG A 71 24.58 -13.17 -21.84
N GLU A 72 24.85 -11.96 -21.35
CA GLU A 72 23.84 -11.03 -20.87
C GLU A 72 22.84 -10.66 -21.98
N ASP A 73 23.34 -10.35 -23.18
CA ASP A 73 22.47 -10.06 -24.34
C ASP A 73 21.58 -11.26 -24.71
N ILE A 74 22.13 -12.47 -24.73
CA ILE A 74 21.38 -13.71 -25.01
C ILE A 74 20.31 -13.91 -23.94
N ASN A 75 20.69 -13.87 -22.66
CA ASN A 75 19.76 -14.10 -21.55
C ASN A 75 18.62 -13.09 -21.58
N ARG A 76 18.92 -11.79 -21.70
CA ARG A 76 17.91 -10.73 -21.76
C ARG A 76 16.96 -10.90 -22.93
N HIS A 77 17.47 -11.15 -24.14
CA HIS A 77 16.61 -11.31 -25.32
C HIS A 77 15.73 -12.55 -25.23
N LEU A 78 16.27 -13.67 -24.75
CA LEU A 78 15.50 -14.90 -24.57
C LEU A 78 14.49 -14.78 -23.43
N ALA A 79 14.84 -14.18 -22.29
CA ALA A 79 13.93 -13.98 -21.17
C ALA A 79 12.74 -13.11 -21.61
N ASN A 80 13.01 -12.00 -22.29
CA ASN A 80 11.97 -11.14 -22.85
C ASN A 80 11.06 -11.90 -23.82
N SER A 81 11.65 -12.72 -24.70
CA SER A 81 10.90 -13.56 -25.63
C SER A 81 10.05 -14.61 -24.94
N MET A 82 10.50 -15.17 -23.82
CA MET A 82 9.74 -16.17 -23.07
C MET A 82 8.54 -15.53 -22.38
N LEU A 83 8.73 -14.38 -21.74
CA LEU A 83 7.63 -13.62 -21.14
C LEU A 83 6.58 -13.22 -22.19
N ILE A 84 7.02 -12.74 -23.34
CA ILE A 84 6.13 -12.44 -24.49
C ILE A 84 5.44 -13.70 -25.02
N LEU A 85 6.14 -14.83 -25.12
CA LEU A 85 5.52 -16.09 -25.56
C LEU A 85 4.52 -16.63 -24.53
N SER A 86 4.70 -16.33 -23.25
CA SER A 86 3.78 -16.76 -22.19
C SER A 86 2.45 -15.98 -22.18
N ASP A 87 2.39 -14.84 -22.86
CA ASP A 87 1.29 -13.87 -22.80
C ASP A 87 0.14 -14.19 -23.78
N GLU A 88 -0.98 -14.64 -23.21
CA GLU A 88 -2.20 -15.04 -23.90
C GLU A 88 -2.91 -13.88 -24.62
N ASP A 89 -2.81 -12.65 -24.10
CA ASP A 89 -3.44 -11.47 -24.67
C ASP A 89 -2.85 -11.16 -26.04
N ILE A 90 -1.54 -11.36 -26.19
CA ILE A 90 -0.84 -11.14 -27.45
C ILE A 90 -0.76 -12.38 -28.34
N GLY A 91 -1.37 -13.51 -27.91
CA GLY A 91 -1.49 -14.75 -28.69
C GLY A 91 -0.53 -15.88 -28.29
N GLY A 92 0.24 -15.67 -27.23
CA GLY A 92 1.05 -16.65 -26.53
C GLY A 92 0.24 -17.60 -25.64
N GLY A 93 0.90 -18.14 -24.61
CA GLY A 93 0.29 -18.86 -23.50
C GLY A 93 1.25 -19.85 -22.84
N VAL A 94 0.96 -20.27 -21.60
CA VAL A 94 1.78 -21.24 -20.85
C VAL A 94 2.00 -22.52 -21.64
N GLY A 95 0.96 -23.02 -22.32
CA GLY A 95 1.04 -24.24 -23.14
C GLY A 95 2.03 -24.19 -24.31
N GLN A 96 2.51 -23.00 -24.69
CA GLN A 96 3.51 -22.80 -25.75
C GLN A 96 4.95 -22.71 -25.21
N LEU A 97 5.12 -22.71 -23.88
CA LEU A 97 6.43 -22.68 -23.24
C LEU A 97 7.14 -24.03 -23.30
N PRO A 98 8.49 -24.06 -23.22
CA PRO A 98 9.25 -25.29 -23.07
C PRO A 98 8.68 -26.20 -21.97
N GLN A 99 8.71 -27.51 -22.20
CA GLN A 99 8.14 -28.47 -21.25
C GLN A 99 8.82 -28.38 -19.88
N ASP A 100 10.14 -28.23 -19.84
CA ASP A 100 10.90 -28.11 -18.59
C ASP A 100 10.66 -26.79 -17.85
N VAL A 101 10.18 -25.74 -18.51
CA VAL A 101 9.69 -24.52 -17.84
C VAL A 101 8.30 -24.77 -17.24
N ARG A 102 7.42 -25.46 -17.96
CA ARG A 102 6.10 -25.85 -17.44
C ARG A 102 6.20 -26.80 -16.26
N ASP A 103 7.11 -27.77 -16.33
CA ASP A 103 7.35 -28.74 -15.26
C ASP A 103 7.84 -28.07 -13.95
N VAL A 104 8.45 -26.88 -14.03
CA VAL A 104 8.83 -26.10 -12.83
C VAL A 104 7.62 -25.49 -12.13
N LEU A 105 6.57 -25.14 -12.87
CA LEU A 105 5.30 -24.65 -12.32
C LEU A 105 4.51 -25.78 -11.64
N ASP A 106 4.79 -27.03 -12.00
CA ASP A 106 4.25 -28.21 -11.34
C ASP A 106 5.03 -28.52 -10.06
N VAL A 107 4.67 -27.80 -8.99
CA VAL A 107 5.20 -28.05 -7.66
C VAL A 107 4.94 -29.51 -7.25
N PRO A 108 5.97 -30.28 -6.86
CA PRO A 108 5.78 -31.62 -6.35
C PRO A 108 4.82 -31.63 -5.16
N ASP A 109 3.99 -32.68 -5.04
CA ASP A 109 3.15 -32.88 -3.85
C ASP A 109 4.05 -33.07 -2.62
N PHE A 110 4.29 -31.96 -1.92
CA PHE A 110 5.06 -31.90 -0.71
C PHE A 110 4.13 -32.25 0.45
N PRO A 111 4.42 -33.31 1.24
CA PRO A 111 3.63 -33.61 2.41
C PRO A 111 3.60 -32.38 3.34
N ASP A 112 2.42 -32.10 3.90
CA ASP A 112 2.22 -31.01 4.87
C ASP A 112 3.36 -31.02 5.89
N VAL A 113 3.99 -29.88 6.08
CA VAL A 113 5.18 -29.72 6.91
C VAL A 113 4.89 -30.12 8.36
N ASN A 114 3.65 -29.93 8.82
CA ASN A 114 3.16 -30.37 10.13
C ASN A 114 3.02 -31.91 10.24
N SER A 115 2.99 -32.61 9.11
CA SER A 115 2.93 -34.06 9.01
C SER A 115 4.32 -34.73 9.00
N LEU A 116 5.41 -33.97 8.84
CA LEU A 116 6.81 -34.44 8.78
C LEU A 116 7.37 -34.95 10.14
N ASN A 117 6.52 -35.44 11.03
CA ASN A 117 6.87 -35.99 12.34
C ASN A 117 7.55 -37.38 12.29
N HIS A 118 7.98 -37.86 11.11
CA HIS A 118 8.64 -39.15 10.92
C HIS A 118 9.99 -39.00 10.23
N ASP A 119 11.08 -39.21 10.99
CA ASP A 119 12.49 -39.20 10.54
C ASP A 119 12.77 -40.01 9.25
N SER A 120 11.89 -40.93 8.85
CA SER A 120 12.05 -41.78 7.66
C SER A 120 11.64 -41.14 6.33
N GLU A 121 10.86 -40.05 6.33
CA GLU A 121 10.32 -39.43 5.10
C GLU A 121 11.09 -38.17 4.68
N LEU A 122 11.75 -37.52 5.64
CA LEU A 122 12.56 -36.31 5.43
C LEU A 122 13.63 -36.46 4.32
N PRO A 123 14.39 -37.57 4.21
CA PRO A 123 15.41 -37.67 3.16
C PRO A 123 14.85 -37.73 1.74
N GLY A 124 13.66 -38.33 1.56
CA GLY A 124 13.00 -38.37 0.26
C GLY A 124 12.44 -37.01 -0.13
N PHE A 125 11.84 -36.32 0.85
CA PHE A 125 11.36 -34.95 0.73
C PHE A 125 12.46 -33.97 0.33
N MET A 126 13.59 -33.96 1.05
CA MET A 126 14.72 -33.08 0.74
C MET A 126 15.30 -33.34 -0.66
N SER A 127 15.31 -34.60 -1.11
CA SER A 127 15.73 -34.94 -2.47
C SER A 127 14.76 -34.37 -3.52
N ALA A 128 13.45 -34.54 -3.31
CA ALA A 128 12.43 -34.03 -4.23
C ALA A 128 12.48 -32.50 -4.33
N HIS A 129 12.59 -31.82 -3.18
CA HIS A 129 12.75 -30.36 -3.15
C HIS A 129 14.03 -29.92 -3.86
N SER A 130 15.17 -30.56 -3.60
CA SER A 130 16.43 -30.21 -4.27
C SER A 130 16.41 -30.49 -5.78
N ASP A 131 15.71 -31.55 -6.22
CA ASP A 131 15.61 -31.90 -7.63
C ASP A 131 14.71 -30.91 -8.39
N TRP A 132 13.63 -30.43 -7.78
CA TRP A 132 12.78 -29.35 -8.30
C TRP A 132 13.42 -27.95 -8.18
N GLY A 133 14.14 -27.69 -7.09
CA GLY A 133 14.70 -26.37 -6.77
C GLY A 133 15.80 -25.91 -7.73
N LYS A 134 16.54 -26.85 -8.33
CA LYS A 134 17.59 -26.54 -9.33
C LYS A 134 17.04 -25.93 -10.63
N PRO A 135 16.07 -26.57 -11.32
CA PRO A 135 15.47 -25.96 -12.50
C PRO A 135 14.70 -24.67 -12.14
N PHE A 136 14.08 -24.58 -10.96
CA PHE A 136 13.49 -23.31 -10.48
C PHE A 136 14.54 -22.20 -10.33
N THR A 137 15.68 -22.49 -9.70
CA THR A 137 16.80 -21.53 -9.56
C THR A 137 17.34 -21.07 -10.92
N THR A 138 17.42 -22.01 -11.87
CA THR A 138 17.84 -21.71 -13.24
C THR A 138 16.83 -20.81 -13.95
N LEU A 139 15.53 -21.10 -13.81
CA LEU A 139 14.45 -20.28 -14.36
C LEU A 139 14.45 -18.88 -13.73
N SER A 140 14.54 -18.78 -12.41
CA SER A 140 14.61 -17.51 -11.67
C SER A 140 15.77 -16.64 -12.16
N THR A 141 16.99 -17.18 -12.24
CA THR A 141 18.17 -16.46 -12.75
C THR A 141 18.03 -16.05 -14.21
N PHE A 142 17.37 -16.89 -15.01
CA PHE A 142 17.08 -16.57 -16.40
C PHE A 142 16.08 -15.42 -16.54
N LEU A 143 14.98 -15.46 -15.80
CA LEU A 143 13.93 -14.43 -15.82
C LEU A 143 14.41 -13.09 -15.27
N ASP A 144 15.30 -13.09 -14.28
CA ASP A 144 15.99 -11.91 -13.74
C ASP A 144 16.75 -11.11 -14.82
N SER A 145 17.12 -11.76 -15.92
CA SER A 145 17.74 -11.07 -17.07
C SER A 145 16.74 -10.27 -17.92
N ALA A 146 15.44 -10.38 -17.69
CA ALA A 146 14.42 -9.69 -18.48
C ALA A 146 14.49 -8.18 -18.31
N GLY A 147 14.25 -7.46 -19.42
CA GLY A 147 14.25 -6.01 -19.44
C GLY A 147 13.09 -5.42 -18.63
N PRO A 148 13.25 -4.19 -18.09
CA PRO A 148 12.17 -3.51 -17.40
C PRO A 148 10.99 -3.28 -18.36
N GLY A 149 9.78 -3.50 -17.87
CA GLY A 149 8.54 -3.31 -18.62
C GLY A 149 8.15 -4.46 -19.55
N VAL A 150 8.88 -5.57 -19.55
CA VAL A 150 8.38 -6.83 -20.14
C VAL A 150 7.67 -7.62 -19.05
N ARG A 151 6.43 -8.03 -19.33
CA ARG A 151 5.62 -8.86 -18.44
C ARG A 151 5.30 -10.21 -19.08
N GLY A 152 5.09 -11.21 -18.24
CA GLY A 152 4.54 -12.51 -18.66
C GLY A 152 3.02 -12.47 -18.82
N GLY A 153 2.46 -13.56 -19.32
CA GLY A 153 1.02 -13.79 -19.37
C GLY A 153 0.40 -13.94 -17.99
N THR A 154 -0.92 -13.85 -17.92
CA THR A 154 -1.69 -13.91 -16.67
C THR A 154 -1.59 -15.32 -16.08
N GLU A 155 -1.83 -16.37 -16.87
CA GLU A 155 -1.66 -17.76 -16.43
C GLU A 155 -0.23 -18.07 -15.94
N PHE A 156 0.78 -17.60 -16.67
CA PHE A 156 2.18 -17.84 -16.31
C PHE A 156 2.58 -17.14 -15.02
N SER A 157 2.19 -15.87 -14.88
CA SER A 157 2.54 -15.04 -13.72
C SER A 157 1.83 -15.52 -12.45
N THR A 158 0.54 -15.86 -12.55
CA THR A 158 -0.22 -16.46 -11.44
C THR A 158 0.35 -17.82 -11.04
N ALA A 159 0.74 -18.67 -12.00
CA ALA A 159 1.37 -19.96 -11.70
C ALA A 159 2.75 -19.81 -11.02
N LEU A 160 3.56 -18.84 -11.46
CA LEU A 160 4.83 -18.52 -10.80
C LEU A 160 4.63 -18.07 -9.35
N MET A 161 3.69 -17.15 -9.09
CA MET A 161 3.38 -16.72 -7.72
C MET A 161 2.83 -17.87 -6.88
N GLY A 162 1.90 -18.67 -7.43
CA GLY A 162 1.39 -19.86 -6.76
C GLY A 162 2.51 -20.86 -6.41
N THR A 163 3.45 -21.07 -7.33
CA THR A 163 4.63 -21.90 -7.12
C THR A 163 5.48 -21.41 -5.96
N VAL A 164 5.74 -20.11 -5.87
CA VAL A 164 6.48 -19.53 -4.74
C VAL A 164 5.70 -19.68 -3.44
N ALA A 165 4.41 -19.34 -3.42
CA ALA A 165 3.58 -19.44 -2.22
C ALA A 165 3.51 -20.88 -1.69
N SER A 166 3.39 -21.88 -2.58
CA SER A 166 3.38 -23.30 -2.17
C SER A 166 4.72 -23.81 -1.64
N THR A 167 5.83 -23.12 -1.87
CA THR A 167 7.18 -23.63 -1.59
C THR A 167 8.03 -22.76 -0.67
N LEU A 168 7.62 -21.52 -0.40
CA LEU A 168 8.38 -20.55 0.40
C LEU A 168 8.70 -21.05 1.81
N GLU A 169 7.81 -21.83 2.42
CA GLU A 169 8.03 -22.36 3.76
C GLU A 169 8.96 -23.60 3.78
N VAL A 170 9.21 -24.24 2.64
CA VAL A 170 9.95 -25.51 2.57
C VAL A 170 11.44 -25.37 2.97
N PRO A 171 12.18 -24.31 2.54
CA PRO A 171 13.58 -24.11 2.92
C PRO A 171 13.85 -24.07 4.43
N TYR A 172 12.89 -23.65 5.26
CA TYR A 172 13.02 -23.67 6.73
C TYR A 172 13.26 -25.10 7.28
N PHE A 173 12.76 -26.11 6.58
CA PHE A 173 12.84 -27.51 6.99
C PHE A 173 13.85 -28.31 6.17
N ALA A 174 14.13 -27.87 4.95
CA ALA A 174 15.04 -28.49 4.01
C ALA A 174 15.98 -27.44 3.38
N PRO A 175 17.01 -26.97 4.11
CA PRO A 175 17.90 -25.92 3.61
C PRO A 175 18.58 -26.37 2.30
N GLY A 176 18.49 -25.54 1.28
CA GLY A 176 18.96 -25.83 -0.07
C GLY A 176 18.45 -24.79 -1.08
N GLU A 177 18.70 -25.03 -2.36
CA GLU A 177 18.11 -24.24 -3.44
C GLU A 177 16.64 -24.65 -3.66
N PRO A 178 15.72 -23.71 -3.93
CA PRO A 178 15.93 -22.27 -4.06
C PRO A 178 15.91 -21.53 -2.71
N GLY A 179 16.63 -20.41 -2.61
CA GLY A 179 16.55 -19.49 -1.47
C GLY A 179 15.76 -18.23 -1.80
N ASP A 180 15.64 -17.34 -0.82
CA ASP A 180 14.82 -16.12 -0.88
C ASP A 180 15.14 -15.25 -2.09
N GLU A 181 16.42 -15.05 -2.42
CA GLU A 181 16.83 -14.28 -3.61
C GLU A 181 16.17 -14.82 -4.91
N GLN A 182 16.06 -16.14 -5.05
CA GLN A 182 15.45 -16.74 -6.23
C GLN A 182 13.94 -16.54 -6.26
N PHE A 183 13.29 -16.63 -5.10
CA PHE A 183 11.85 -16.38 -4.97
C PHE A 183 11.52 -14.91 -5.25
N GLN A 184 12.29 -13.97 -4.70
CA GLN A 184 12.12 -12.54 -4.94
C GLN A 184 12.19 -12.18 -6.42
N LYS A 185 13.19 -12.71 -7.14
CA LYS A 185 13.32 -12.50 -8.60
C LYS A 185 12.10 -12.99 -9.36
N VAL A 186 11.53 -14.12 -8.97
CA VAL A 186 10.33 -14.67 -9.61
C VAL A 186 9.10 -13.82 -9.30
N ILE A 187 8.91 -13.42 -8.04
CA ILE A 187 7.81 -12.54 -7.63
C ILE A 187 7.92 -11.21 -8.38
N GLU A 188 9.09 -10.57 -8.43
CA GLU A 188 9.30 -9.29 -9.11
C GLU A 188 8.98 -9.35 -10.62
N ILE A 189 9.25 -10.49 -11.26
CA ILE A 189 8.92 -10.69 -12.67
C ILE A 189 7.42 -10.95 -12.86
N ALA A 190 6.84 -11.80 -12.03
CA ALA A 190 5.43 -12.17 -12.11
C ALA A 190 4.51 -10.99 -11.76
N SER A 191 4.89 -10.17 -10.77
CA SER A 191 4.09 -9.03 -10.30
C SER A 191 4.05 -7.86 -11.28
N ARG A 192 4.78 -7.93 -12.40
CA ARG A 192 4.64 -6.97 -13.52
C ARG A 192 3.32 -7.16 -14.30
N ASN A 193 2.59 -8.25 -14.06
CA ASN A 193 1.28 -8.47 -14.65
C ASN A 193 0.17 -8.12 -13.63
N ASN A 194 -0.47 -6.96 -13.84
CA ASN A 194 -1.52 -6.45 -12.94
C ASN A 194 -2.77 -7.34 -12.88
N GLU A 195 -3.10 -8.08 -13.94
CA GLU A 195 -4.22 -9.03 -13.89
C GLU A 195 -3.87 -10.24 -13.03
N ALA A 196 -2.64 -10.75 -13.16
CA ALA A 196 -2.16 -11.80 -12.27
C ALA A 196 -2.18 -11.32 -10.80
N ASN A 197 -1.73 -10.09 -10.53
CA ASN A 197 -1.83 -9.51 -9.19
C ASN A 197 -3.28 -9.40 -8.71
N ASN A 198 -4.20 -8.96 -9.58
CA ASN A 198 -5.63 -8.91 -9.25
C ASN A 198 -6.18 -10.28 -8.88
N ILE A 199 -5.79 -11.34 -9.60
CA ILE A 199 -6.16 -12.71 -9.27
C ILE A 199 -5.59 -13.13 -7.92
N ILE A 200 -4.34 -12.79 -7.61
CA ILE A 200 -3.74 -13.08 -6.30
C ILE A 200 -4.47 -12.35 -5.17
N LEU A 201 -4.95 -11.12 -5.41
CA LEU A 201 -5.64 -10.31 -4.41
C LEU A 201 -7.12 -10.66 -4.23
N THR A 202 -7.81 -11.04 -5.31
CA THR A 202 -9.28 -11.15 -5.35
C THR A 202 -9.77 -12.58 -5.61
N GLY A 203 -8.92 -13.44 -6.17
CA GLY A 203 -9.34 -14.74 -6.72
C GLY A 203 -10.13 -14.63 -8.03
N GLU A 204 -10.23 -13.44 -8.63
CA GLU A 204 -10.98 -13.16 -9.85
C GLU A 204 -10.10 -12.55 -10.94
N ASP A 205 -10.44 -12.82 -12.20
CA ASP A 205 -9.85 -12.13 -13.35
C ASP A 205 -10.41 -10.71 -13.51
N PHE A 206 -9.91 -9.93 -14.47
CA PHE A 206 -10.41 -8.57 -14.72
C PHE A 206 -11.85 -8.50 -15.24
N GLU A 207 -12.42 -9.63 -15.68
CA GLU A 207 -13.83 -9.74 -16.05
C GLU A 207 -14.73 -10.08 -14.84
N GLY A 208 -14.15 -10.27 -13.65
CA GLY A 208 -14.86 -10.66 -12.43
C GLY A 208 -15.27 -12.14 -12.41
N ASN A 209 -14.63 -12.99 -13.22
CA ASN A 209 -14.83 -14.42 -13.14
C ASN A 209 -13.88 -15.02 -12.10
N THR A 210 -14.38 -15.92 -11.26
CA THR A 210 -13.52 -16.72 -10.37
C THR A 210 -12.44 -17.43 -11.18
N TYR A 211 -11.19 -17.14 -10.85
CA TYR A 211 -10.04 -17.70 -11.52
C TYR A 211 -9.82 -19.15 -11.10
N GLN A 212 -9.50 -20.01 -12.05
CA GLN A 212 -9.12 -21.39 -11.78
C GLN A 212 -7.61 -21.49 -11.81
N HIS A 213 -7.00 -21.59 -10.63
CA HIS A 213 -5.57 -21.84 -10.52
C HIS A 213 -5.16 -23.13 -11.23
N HIS A 214 -3.88 -23.20 -11.59
CA HIS A 214 -3.25 -24.41 -12.09
C HIS A 214 -3.57 -25.61 -11.18
N GLU A 215 -3.67 -26.82 -11.73
CA GLU A 215 -4.08 -28.02 -10.96
C GLU A 215 -3.20 -28.24 -9.71
N SER A 216 -1.93 -27.86 -9.81
CA SER A 216 -0.89 -27.94 -8.76
C SER A 216 -1.04 -26.90 -7.64
N HIS A 217 -1.98 -25.96 -7.78
CA HIS A 217 -2.21 -24.82 -6.86
C HIS A 217 -3.69 -24.66 -6.47
N GLY A 218 -4.53 -25.67 -6.70
CA GLY A 218 -5.99 -25.56 -6.51
C GLY A 218 -6.44 -25.35 -5.05
N ASP A 219 -5.53 -25.46 -4.08
CA ASP A 219 -5.76 -25.19 -2.66
C ASP A 219 -5.32 -23.79 -2.21
N LEU A 220 -4.65 -23.02 -3.09
CA LEU A 220 -4.25 -21.65 -2.78
C LEU A 220 -5.46 -20.73 -2.87
N THR A 221 -5.63 -19.91 -1.83
CA THR A 221 -6.59 -18.82 -1.79
C THR A 221 -5.84 -17.49 -1.70
N PRO A 222 -6.47 -16.36 -2.07
CA PRO A 222 -5.87 -15.03 -1.89
C PRO A 222 -5.30 -14.82 -0.49
N GLU A 223 -6.05 -15.21 0.55
CA GLU A 223 -5.65 -15.09 1.96
C GLU A 223 -4.35 -15.85 2.23
N LYS A 224 -4.29 -17.12 1.83
CA LYS A 224 -3.12 -17.98 2.07
C LYS A 224 -1.88 -17.45 1.33
N ILE A 225 -2.04 -16.96 0.10
CA ILE A 225 -0.92 -16.41 -0.68
C ILE A 225 -0.41 -15.13 -0.03
N LEU A 226 -1.30 -14.21 0.34
CA LEU A 226 -0.90 -12.94 0.95
C LEU A 226 -0.32 -13.14 2.35
N GLU A 227 -0.87 -14.03 3.17
CA GLU A 227 -0.29 -14.41 4.46
C GLU A 227 1.14 -14.92 4.26
N THR A 228 1.33 -15.89 3.34
CA THR A 228 2.65 -16.46 3.03
C THR A 228 3.65 -15.40 2.56
N PHE A 229 3.23 -14.50 1.67
CA PHE A 229 4.13 -13.49 1.11
C PHE A 229 4.39 -12.34 2.07
N TYR A 230 3.39 -11.82 2.77
CA TYR A 230 3.54 -10.58 3.53
C TYR A 230 4.09 -10.80 4.93
N ALA A 231 3.88 -11.99 5.51
CA ALA A 231 4.47 -12.36 6.80
C ALA A 231 5.94 -12.81 6.70
N HIS A 232 6.41 -13.22 5.52
CA HIS A 232 7.81 -13.61 5.32
C HIS A 232 8.75 -12.40 5.38
N ASP A 233 9.86 -12.51 6.13
CA ASP A 233 10.92 -11.49 6.21
C ASP A 233 11.79 -11.52 4.95
N TRP A 234 11.49 -10.63 4.01
CA TRP A 234 12.20 -10.56 2.73
C TRP A 234 13.44 -9.67 2.81
N GLU A 235 14.54 -10.13 2.20
CA GLU A 235 15.68 -9.23 1.94
C GLU A 235 15.24 -8.00 1.11
N GLY A 236 15.82 -6.82 1.37
CA GLY A 236 15.43 -5.60 0.66
C GLY A 236 14.05 -5.08 1.06
N ASP A 237 13.65 -5.31 2.31
CA ASP A 237 12.50 -4.70 2.98
C ASP A 237 11.14 -5.02 2.32
N GLY A 238 11.05 -6.11 1.54
CA GLY A 238 9.82 -6.51 0.83
C GLY A 238 9.58 -5.83 -0.52
N ALA A 239 10.60 -5.22 -1.14
CA ALA A 239 10.43 -4.51 -2.43
C ALA A 239 9.87 -5.40 -3.58
N ALA A 240 10.16 -6.70 -3.58
CA ALA A 240 9.64 -7.61 -4.60
C ALA A 240 8.13 -7.87 -4.44
N ILE A 241 7.66 -8.01 -3.19
CA ILE A 241 6.26 -8.33 -2.88
C ILE A 241 5.34 -7.09 -2.94
N SER A 242 5.88 -5.87 -2.76
CA SER A 242 5.09 -4.64 -2.88
C SER A 242 4.47 -4.50 -4.27
N GLY A 243 5.16 -5.01 -5.31
CA GLY A 243 4.68 -5.00 -6.70
C GLY A 243 3.32 -5.67 -6.91
N ILE A 244 2.90 -6.57 -6.00
CA ILE A 244 1.56 -7.18 -6.03
C ILE A 244 0.46 -6.14 -5.81
N THR A 245 0.73 -5.07 -5.05
CA THR A 245 -0.26 -4.03 -4.66
C THR A 245 0.03 -2.65 -5.23
N ASP A 246 1.28 -2.34 -5.61
CA ASP A 246 1.69 -0.98 -6.01
C ASP A 246 0.88 -0.42 -7.20
N TRP A 247 0.40 -1.30 -8.08
CA TRP A 247 -0.41 -0.92 -9.25
C TRP A 247 -1.79 -0.33 -8.89
N ILE A 248 -2.33 -0.64 -7.70
CA ILE A 248 -3.66 -0.20 -7.27
C ILE A 248 -3.73 1.34 -7.23
N ALA A 249 -2.77 1.97 -6.55
CA ALA A 249 -2.70 3.43 -6.45
C ALA A 249 -2.44 4.08 -7.83
N GLU A 250 -1.62 3.47 -8.68
CA GLU A 250 -1.36 3.95 -10.04
C GLU A 250 -2.64 3.96 -10.90
N TYR A 251 -3.37 2.85 -10.90
CA TYR A 251 -4.63 2.71 -11.65
C TYR A 251 -5.71 3.64 -11.11
N ARG A 252 -5.79 3.82 -9.78
CA ARG A 252 -6.71 4.79 -9.17
C ARG A 252 -6.43 6.21 -9.65
N ALA A 253 -5.17 6.62 -9.69
CA ALA A 253 -4.78 7.99 -10.04
C ALA A 253 -4.83 8.29 -11.55
N ASN A 254 -4.35 7.35 -12.37
CA ASN A 254 -4.06 7.60 -13.80
C ASN A 254 -4.77 6.63 -14.76
N GLY A 255 -5.48 5.63 -14.24
CA GLY A 255 -6.16 4.62 -15.04
C GLY A 255 -7.41 5.14 -15.75
N THR A 256 -7.85 4.37 -16.74
CA THR A 256 -9.19 4.43 -17.32
C THR A 256 -10.26 4.07 -16.29
N SER A 257 -11.53 4.33 -16.58
CA SER A 257 -12.63 3.97 -15.66
C SER A 257 -12.70 2.48 -15.34
N GLU A 258 -12.28 1.62 -16.27
CA GLU A 258 -12.20 0.17 -16.07
C GLU A 258 -11.03 -0.21 -15.16
N GLU A 259 -9.85 0.36 -15.38
CA GLU A 259 -8.67 0.19 -14.52
C GLU A 259 -8.92 0.71 -13.09
N GLN A 260 -9.63 1.84 -12.96
CA GLN A 260 -10.04 2.37 -11.64
C GLN A 260 -11.02 1.45 -10.91
N GLU A 261 -11.90 0.78 -11.66
CA GLU A 261 -12.82 -0.23 -11.10
C GLU A 261 -12.08 -1.48 -10.63
N GLN A 262 -11.12 -1.95 -11.41
CA GLN A 262 -10.23 -3.06 -11.03
C GLN A 262 -9.43 -2.70 -9.76
N ALA A 263 -8.83 -1.51 -9.72
CA ALA A 263 -8.09 -1.03 -8.55
C ALA A 263 -9.00 -0.93 -7.32
N GLY A 264 -10.23 -0.45 -7.46
CA GLY A 264 -11.18 -0.34 -6.35
C GLY A 264 -11.59 -1.70 -5.78
N ASN A 265 -11.87 -2.67 -6.65
CA ASN A 265 -12.18 -4.04 -6.24
C ASN A 265 -10.98 -4.72 -5.58
N ALA A 266 -9.77 -4.55 -6.13
CA ALA A 266 -8.54 -5.08 -5.57
C ALA A 266 -8.19 -4.44 -4.22
N ALA A 267 -8.36 -3.12 -4.08
CA ALA A 267 -8.16 -2.41 -2.81
C ALA A 267 -9.12 -2.91 -1.72
N HIS A 268 -10.39 -3.11 -2.09
CA HIS A 268 -11.39 -3.66 -1.18
C HIS A 268 -11.01 -5.08 -0.70
N ALA A 269 -10.70 -5.99 -1.63
CA ALA A 269 -10.31 -7.36 -1.29
C ALA A 269 -9.03 -7.39 -0.45
N LEU A 270 -8.03 -6.58 -0.80
CA LEU A 270 -6.79 -6.45 -0.04
C LEU A 270 -7.07 -6.02 1.40
N ILE A 271 -7.86 -4.96 1.61
CA ILE A 271 -8.20 -4.48 2.96
C ILE A 271 -8.98 -5.55 3.72
N GLU A 272 -9.97 -6.18 3.08
CA GLU A 272 -10.77 -7.25 3.70
C GLU A 272 -9.89 -8.41 4.18
N ILE A 273 -8.94 -8.86 3.36
CA ILE A 273 -8.02 -9.94 3.71
C ILE A 273 -7.07 -9.52 4.85
N LEU A 274 -6.45 -8.35 4.74
CA LEU A 274 -5.47 -7.87 5.71
C LEU A 274 -6.09 -7.58 7.09
N THR A 275 -7.40 -7.32 7.14
CA THR A 275 -8.13 -7.03 8.38
C THR A 275 -8.88 -8.24 8.93
N ALA A 276 -8.94 -9.35 8.18
CA ALA A 276 -9.63 -10.54 8.61
C ALA A 276 -8.96 -11.19 9.83
N GLU A 277 -9.78 -11.50 10.84
CA GLU A 277 -9.38 -12.32 11.97
C GLU A 277 -9.64 -13.80 11.69
N ASP A 278 -8.80 -14.66 12.25
CA ASP A 278 -8.98 -16.11 12.26
C ASP A 278 -10.11 -16.52 13.24
N GLY A 279 -10.40 -17.83 13.31
CA GLY A 279 -11.43 -18.35 14.19
C GLY A 279 -11.15 -18.20 15.70
N GLU A 280 -9.94 -17.78 16.07
CA GLU A 280 -9.47 -17.51 17.43
C GLU A 280 -9.38 -16.00 17.72
N GLY A 281 -9.65 -15.14 16.73
CA GLY A 281 -9.56 -13.68 16.85
C GLY A 281 -8.15 -13.13 16.58
N ASN A 282 -7.24 -13.92 16.03
CA ASN A 282 -5.89 -13.46 15.68
C ASN A 282 -5.86 -12.98 14.23
N ASN A 283 -5.07 -11.95 13.95
CA ASN A 283 -4.80 -11.49 12.60
C ASN A 283 -3.32 -11.75 12.26
N PRO A 284 -3.01 -12.66 11.30
CA PRO A 284 -1.63 -13.03 10.98
C PRO A 284 -0.82 -11.90 10.32
N PHE A 285 -1.49 -10.82 9.88
CA PHE A 285 -0.83 -9.63 9.34
C PHE A 285 -0.38 -8.66 10.45
N ARG A 286 -1.00 -8.71 11.64
CA ARG A 286 -0.56 -7.94 12.83
C ARG A 286 0.43 -8.70 13.69
N ASP A 287 0.31 -10.02 13.72
CA ASP A 287 1.23 -10.92 14.41
C ASP A 287 1.78 -11.94 13.42
N THR A 288 2.95 -11.64 12.87
CA THR A 288 3.67 -12.53 11.96
C THR A 288 4.40 -13.68 12.69
N GLY A 289 4.38 -13.71 14.03
CA GLY A 289 5.19 -14.61 14.86
C GLY A 289 6.67 -14.21 14.97
N GLU A 290 7.15 -13.26 14.17
CA GLU A 290 8.44 -12.58 14.33
C GLU A 290 8.40 -11.65 15.54
N LYS A 291 9.54 -11.47 16.21
CA LYS A 291 9.62 -10.68 17.44
C LYS A 291 10.53 -9.47 17.31
N GLY A 292 9.99 -8.30 17.64
CA GLY A 292 10.72 -7.04 17.67
C GLY A 292 11.71 -6.92 18.84
N GLY A 293 12.44 -5.80 18.88
CA GLY A 293 13.42 -5.50 19.93
C GLY A 293 12.85 -5.41 21.36
N GLY A 294 11.52 -5.45 21.51
CA GLY A 294 10.78 -5.45 22.77
C GLY A 294 10.04 -6.76 23.11
N ASP A 295 10.29 -7.88 22.39
CA ASP A 295 9.60 -9.19 22.57
C ASP A 295 8.11 -9.20 22.19
N TYR A 296 7.65 -8.15 21.50
CA TYR A 296 6.30 -8.02 20.92
C TYR A 296 6.24 -8.60 19.49
N PRO A 297 5.06 -9.07 19.05
CA PRO A 297 4.87 -9.58 17.69
C PRO A 297 4.95 -8.46 16.65
N LEU A 298 5.69 -8.67 15.55
CA LEU A 298 5.80 -7.68 14.49
C LEU A 298 4.64 -7.79 13.50
N ALA A 299 4.10 -6.63 13.09
CA ALA A 299 3.18 -6.55 11.97
C ALA A 299 3.93 -6.69 10.63
N VAL A 300 3.23 -7.11 9.57
CA VAL A 300 3.81 -7.27 8.22
C VAL A 300 4.42 -5.99 7.67
N THR A 301 3.91 -4.83 8.08
CA THR A 301 4.42 -3.52 7.69
C THR A 301 5.72 -3.15 8.40
N GLU A 302 5.99 -3.70 9.59
CA GLU A 302 7.27 -3.58 10.28
C GLU A 302 8.32 -4.54 9.70
N VAL A 303 7.91 -5.76 9.38
CA VAL A 303 8.77 -6.78 8.75
C VAL A 303 9.18 -6.34 7.35
N ASN A 304 8.23 -5.82 6.56
CA ASN A 304 8.45 -5.42 5.17
C ASN A 304 8.14 -3.93 4.94
N PRO A 305 9.05 -3.00 5.26
CA PRO A 305 8.83 -1.57 5.11
C PRO A 305 8.43 -1.11 3.68
N LYS A 306 8.90 -1.77 2.62
CA LYS A 306 8.50 -1.45 1.23
C LYS A 306 7.09 -1.90 0.90
N LEU A 307 6.63 -3.00 1.48
CA LEU A 307 5.21 -3.36 1.43
C LEU A 307 4.37 -2.27 2.11
N ALA A 308 4.81 -1.78 3.26
CA ALA A 308 4.10 -0.73 4.00
C ALA A 308 3.99 0.58 3.19
N GLU A 309 5.00 0.94 2.40
CA GLU A 309 4.92 2.06 1.44
C GLU A 309 3.82 1.85 0.38
N GLY A 310 3.71 0.65 -0.18
CA GLY A 310 2.67 0.29 -1.16
C GLY A 310 1.25 0.29 -0.59
N LEU A 311 1.09 -0.25 0.63
CA LEU A 311 -0.19 -0.23 1.36
C LEU A 311 -0.60 1.20 1.73
N SER A 312 0.36 2.02 2.19
CA SER A 312 0.14 3.44 2.48
C SER A 312 -0.27 4.21 1.22
N SER A 313 0.38 3.95 0.09
CA SER A 313 0.02 4.57 -1.20
C SER A 313 -1.41 4.21 -1.62
N THR A 314 -1.80 2.95 -1.41
CA THR A 314 -3.17 2.48 -1.65
C THR A 314 -4.16 3.23 -0.75
N TYR A 315 -3.91 3.26 0.57
CA TYR A 315 -4.73 4.01 1.53
C TYR A 315 -4.92 5.48 1.12
N LEU A 316 -3.81 6.18 0.84
CA LEU A 316 -3.84 7.60 0.49
C LEU A 316 -4.58 7.87 -0.82
N SER A 317 -4.54 6.94 -1.79
CA SER A 317 -5.29 7.06 -3.04
C SER A 317 -6.82 6.92 -2.87
N TYR A 318 -7.26 6.37 -1.73
CA TYR A 318 -8.67 6.22 -1.34
C TYR A 318 -9.03 7.02 -0.09
N LEU A 319 -8.19 7.96 0.35
CA LEU A 319 -8.41 8.72 1.59
C LEU A 319 -9.74 9.50 1.62
N ASP A 320 -10.20 9.94 0.44
CA ASP A 320 -11.53 10.57 0.29
C ASP A 320 -12.65 9.57 0.62
N ASP A 321 -12.52 8.32 0.18
CA ASP A 321 -13.48 7.24 0.39
C ASP A 321 -13.48 6.77 1.86
N PHE A 322 -12.32 6.78 2.54
CA PHE A 322 -12.19 6.50 3.98
C PHE A 322 -12.90 7.54 4.87
N SER A 323 -13.24 8.72 4.35
CA SER A 323 -14.04 9.72 5.09
C SER A 323 -15.54 9.40 5.13
N ILE A 324 -15.98 8.35 4.43
CA ILE A 324 -17.36 7.91 4.37
C ILE A 324 -17.68 7.03 5.59
N ASP A 325 -18.56 7.51 6.46
CA ASP A 325 -19.12 6.71 7.56
C ASP A 325 -20.21 5.76 7.00
N THR A 326 -19.96 4.45 7.03
CA THR A 326 -20.81 3.43 6.41
C THR A 326 -20.68 2.08 7.10
N ASP A 327 -21.78 1.30 7.13
CA ASP A 327 -21.79 -0.12 7.51
C ASP A 327 -21.64 -1.04 6.28
N GLU A 328 -21.63 -0.48 5.07
CA GLU A 328 -21.45 -1.22 3.83
C GLU A 328 -19.98 -1.50 3.55
N SER A 329 -19.70 -2.65 2.92
CA SER A 329 -18.37 -3.07 2.51
C SER A 329 -18.35 -3.37 1.00
N GLY A 330 -17.40 -2.81 0.25
CA GLY A 330 -17.17 -3.05 -1.18
C GLY A 330 -16.87 -1.80 -2.00
N TYR A 331 -16.34 -1.98 -3.21
CA TYR A 331 -16.20 -0.89 -4.19
C TYR A 331 -17.46 -0.77 -5.05
N ARG A 332 -18.27 0.28 -4.85
CA ARG A 332 -19.60 0.37 -5.47
C ARG A 332 -20.08 1.79 -5.71
N GLU A 333 -21.10 1.91 -6.55
CA GLU A 333 -21.75 3.19 -6.82
C GLU A 333 -22.38 3.76 -5.54
N VAL A 334 -22.03 5.00 -5.23
CA VAL A 334 -22.63 5.78 -4.15
C VAL A 334 -23.76 6.66 -4.68
N GLY A 335 -24.84 6.78 -3.91
CA GLY A 335 -25.97 7.63 -4.30
C GLY A 335 -27.07 7.74 -3.24
N GLY A 336 -27.79 8.86 -3.23
CA GLY A 336 -28.87 9.10 -2.27
C GLY A 336 -29.73 10.33 -2.58
N GLN A 337 -30.93 10.40 -1.98
CA GLN A 337 -31.77 11.61 -2.03
C GLN A 337 -31.16 12.68 -1.11
N ARG A 338 -30.29 13.54 -1.69
CA ARG A 338 -29.80 14.84 -1.17
C ARG A 338 -30.13 15.11 0.31
N GLY A 339 -29.18 14.72 1.15
CA GLY A 339 -29.11 14.95 2.60
C GLY A 339 -27.78 14.43 3.15
N ASP A 340 -27.39 13.24 2.68
CA ASP A 340 -26.22 12.48 3.16
C ASP A 340 -25.16 12.31 2.05
N LEU A 341 -24.71 13.41 1.44
CA LEU A 341 -23.75 13.34 0.33
C LEU A 341 -22.34 13.06 0.86
N HIS A 342 -21.69 12.03 0.30
CA HIS A 342 -20.26 11.81 0.40
C HIS A 342 -19.52 13.05 -0.13
N LEU A 343 -18.77 13.75 0.74
CA LEU A 343 -18.24 15.10 0.47
C LEU A 343 -17.45 15.23 -0.84
N PHE A 344 -16.78 14.16 -1.23
CA PHE A 344 -15.85 14.12 -2.36
C PHE A 344 -16.39 13.32 -3.56
N HIS A 345 -17.66 12.90 -3.53
CA HIS A 345 -18.28 12.11 -4.59
C HIS A 345 -19.58 12.71 -5.09
N GLU A 346 -19.76 12.70 -6.41
CA GLU A 346 -21.03 12.98 -7.06
C GLU A 346 -21.96 11.75 -7.05
N ASN A 347 -23.26 11.97 -7.27
CA ASN A 347 -24.21 10.87 -7.36
C ASN A 347 -23.89 9.97 -8.56
N GLY A 348 -23.69 8.68 -8.31
CA GLY A 348 -23.33 7.68 -9.31
C GLY A 348 -21.82 7.47 -9.46
N ASP A 349 -20.99 8.20 -8.71
CA ASP A 349 -19.57 7.86 -8.57
C ASP A 349 -19.43 6.52 -7.86
N LYS A 350 -18.31 5.82 -8.10
CA LYS A 350 -17.93 4.65 -7.31
C LYS A 350 -17.00 5.08 -6.18
N ALA A 351 -17.20 4.50 -5.01
CA ALA A 351 -16.36 4.69 -3.84
C ALA A 351 -16.06 3.34 -3.16
N LEU A 352 -14.91 3.30 -2.51
CA LEU A 352 -14.49 2.23 -1.62
C LEU A 352 -15.20 2.39 -0.27
N LEU A 353 -16.23 1.58 -0.05
CA LEU A 353 -16.97 1.58 1.21
C LEU A 353 -16.33 0.54 2.13
N ILE A 354 -15.84 0.99 3.28
CA ILE A 354 -15.17 0.16 4.28
C ILE A 354 -15.83 0.44 5.64
N PRO A 355 -16.36 -0.58 6.34
CA PRO A 355 -16.87 -0.43 7.71
C PRO A 355 -15.82 0.12 8.68
N GLN A 356 -16.26 0.86 9.69
CA GLN A 356 -15.35 1.60 10.59
C GLN A 356 -14.33 0.70 11.32
N ASP A 357 -14.74 -0.51 11.73
CA ASP A 357 -13.86 -1.52 12.33
C ASP A 357 -12.76 -1.94 11.36
N MET A 358 -13.11 -2.28 10.13
CA MET A 358 -12.16 -2.60 9.05
C MET A 358 -11.22 -1.42 8.73
N GLN A 359 -11.70 -0.18 8.79
CA GLN A 359 -10.84 0.99 8.61
C GLN A 359 -9.82 1.13 9.74
N GLN A 360 -10.25 0.97 10.99
CA GLN A 360 -9.38 1.02 12.17
C GLN A 360 -8.32 -0.07 12.08
N ASP A 361 -8.75 -1.28 11.72
CA ASP A 361 -7.94 -2.47 11.58
C ASP A 361 -6.85 -2.34 10.51
N PHE A 362 -7.19 -1.71 9.39
CA PHE A 362 -6.22 -1.42 8.33
C PHE A 362 -5.28 -0.29 8.71
N LEU A 363 -5.80 0.78 9.33
CA LEU A 363 -4.96 1.87 9.83
C LEU A 363 -3.98 1.41 10.88
N GLN A 364 -4.37 0.47 11.75
CA GLN A 364 -3.49 -0.13 12.75
C GLN A 364 -2.25 -0.76 12.08
N LEU A 365 -2.45 -1.54 11.01
CA LEU A 365 -1.35 -2.10 10.23
C LEU A 365 -0.42 -1.03 9.67
N LEU A 366 -0.97 0.08 9.14
CA LEU A 366 -0.15 1.15 8.56
C LEU A 366 0.67 1.89 9.62
N VAL A 367 0.09 2.16 10.79
CA VAL A 367 0.76 2.92 11.87
C VAL A 367 1.70 2.06 12.73
N ALA A 368 1.64 0.74 12.62
CA ALA A 368 2.62 -0.18 13.22
C ALA A 368 4.05 0.10 12.72
N ASN A 369 4.20 0.50 11.45
CA ASN A 369 5.48 0.97 10.94
C ASN A 369 5.76 2.40 11.42
N GLU A 370 6.64 2.54 12.41
CA GLU A 370 6.96 3.84 13.04
C GLU A 370 7.59 4.85 12.06
N ASP A 371 8.25 4.40 10.99
CA ASP A 371 8.83 5.28 9.96
C ASP A 371 7.74 5.91 9.08
N LEU A 372 6.63 5.20 8.83
CA LEU A 372 5.54 5.64 7.96
C LEU A 372 4.36 6.26 8.71
N SER A 373 4.12 5.87 9.97
CA SER A 373 3.04 6.37 10.81
C SER A 373 2.91 7.91 10.82
N PRO A 374 4.01 8.69 10.94
CA PRO A 374 3.93 10.15 10.87
C PRO A 374 3.26 10.69 9.59
N ASN A 375 3.47 10.05 8.45
CA ASN A 375 2.90 10.48 7.17
C ASN A 375 1.40 10.17 7.06
N ILE A 376 0.97 9.01 7.59
CA ILE A 376 -0.45 8.66 7.69
C ILE A 376 -1.18 9.67 8.57
N ILE A 377 -0.61 9.96 9.74
CA ILE A 377 -1.13 10.95 10.68
C ILE A 377 -1.24 12.35 10.03
N ALA A 378 -0.16 12.79 9.35
CA ALA A 378 -0.15 14.07 8.64
C ALA A 378 -1.22 14.13 7.53
N SER A 379 -1.44 13.01 6.84
CA SER A 379 -2.45 12.92 5.77
C SER A 379 -3.87 12.99 6.31
N ILE A 380 -4.15 12.41 7.48
CA ILE A 380 -5.44 12.52 8.16
C ILE A 380 -5.71 13.94 8.64
N GLU A 381 -4.73 14.60 9.26
CA GLU A 381 -4.84 16.02 9.66
C GLU A 381 -5.14 16.91 8.44
N SER A 382 -4.47 16.64 7.32
CA SER A 382 -4.73 17.31 6.05
C SER A 382 -6.15 17.04 5.54
N GLN A 383 -6.62 15.79 5.64
CA GLN A 383 -7.95 15.39 5.19
C GLN A 383 -9.06 16.02 6.02
N GLU A 384 -8.89 16.16 7.33
CA GLU A 384 -9.84 16.87 8.21
C GLU A 384 -10.06 18.31 7.72
N ARG A 385 -8.99 19.01 7.29
CA ARG A 385 -9.10 20.37 6.72
C ARG A 385 -9.79 20.38 5.36
N ARG A 386 -9.50 19.41 4.49
CA ARG A 386 -10.21 19.23 3.20
C ARG A 386 -11.71 18.98 3.42
N ILE A 387 -12.07 18.21 4.44
CA ILE A 387 -13.46 17.95 4.84
C ILE A 387 -14.16 19.25 5.26
N ILE A 388 -13.51 20.08 6.10
CA ILE A 388 -14.06 21.37 6.52
C ILE A 388 -14.25 22.30 5.31
N GLU A 389 -13.23 22.41 4.45
CA GLU A 389 -13.29 23.28 3.26
C GLU A 389 -14.42 22.85 2.32
N ALA A 390 -14.52 21.54 2.03
CA ALA A 390 -15.60 20.98 1.21
C ALA A 390 -16.97 21.25 1.85
N PHE A 391 -17.09 21.06 3.16
CA PHE A 391 -18.32 21.31 3.90
C PHE A 391 -18.74 22.79 3.89
N LEU A 392 -17.81 23.72 4.04
CA LEU A 392 -18.09 25.17 3.99
C LEU A 392 -18.38 25.66 2.56
N SER A 393 -17.76 25.05 1.55
CA SER A 393 -17.92 25.43 0.13
C SER A 393 -19.18 24.86 -0.53
N HIS A 394 -19.75 23.78 0.02
CA HIS A 394 -20.94 23.11 -0.53
C HIS A 394 -22.15 23.26 0.40
N PRO A 395 -22.91 24.37 0.31
CA PRO A 395 -24.03 24.64 1.20
C PRO A 395 -25.22 23.69 1.03
N ASP A 396 -25.23 22.83 0.00
CA ASP A 396 -26.25 21.80 -0.21
C ASP A 396 -25.94 20.45 0.48
N VAL A 397 -24.77 20.32 1.10
CA VAL A 397 -24.42 19.18 1.96
C VAL A 397 -25.07 19.35 3.34
N GLY A 398 -25.60 18.26 3.91
CA GLY A 398 -26.24 18.25 5.23
C GLY A 398 -25.33 18.75 6.35
N ASP A 399 -25.90 19.46 7.33
CA ASP A 399 -25.16 20.11 8.41
C ASP A 399 -24.38 19.14 9.33
N ASN A 400 -24.73 17.85 9.29
CA ASN A 400 -24.05 16.79 10.05
C ASN A 400 -22.78 16.24 9.37
N VAL A 401 -22.66 16.36 8.05
CA VAL A 401 -21.66 15.62 7.28
C VAL A 401 -20.23 16.02 7.63
N GLY A 402 -19.91 17.32 7.62
CA GLY A 402 -18.52 17.78 7.82
C GLY A 402 -17.95 17.37 9.19
N GLY A 403 -18.67 17.68 10.26
CA GLY A 403 -18.22 17.38 11.63
C GLY A 403 -18.16 15.88 11.90
N GLN A 404 -19.14 15.09 11.43
CA GLN A 404 -19.14 13.64 11.62
C GLN A 404 -18.02 12.95 10.86
N ALA A 405 -17.77 13.31 9.59
CA ALA A 405 -16.73 12.70 8.78
C ALA A 405 -15.33 12.95 9.36
N ALA A 406 -15.02 14.21 9.73
CA ALA A 406 -13.74 14.56 10.35
C ALA A 406 -13.55 13.84 11.71
N ALA A 407 -14.58 13.83 12.55
CA ALA A 407 -14.52 13.14 13.84
C ALA A 407 -14.38 11.62 13.72
N ALA A 408 -15.08 10.99 12.76
CA ALA A 408 -14.98 9.56 12.51
C ALA A 408 -13.55 9.19 12.07
N LEU A 409 -13.00 9.89 11.08
CA LEU A 409 -11.63 9.67 10.60
C LEU A 409 -10.60 9.81 11.74
N ARG A 410 -10.72 10.87 12.54
CA ARG A 410 -9.87 11.11 13.71
C ARG A 410 -9.98 9.99 14.74
N THR A 411 -11.21 9.61 15.08
CA THR A 411 -11.51 8.56 16.05
C THR A 411 -10.88 7.24 15.61
N THR A 412 -11.06 6.87 14.34
CA THR A 412 -10.50 5.64 13.77
C THR A 412 -8.97 5.60 13.85
N LEU A 413 -8.27 6.71 13.55
CA LEU A 413 -6.81 6.79 13.70
C LEU A 413 -6.37 6.72 15.16
N ASP A 414 -7.05 7.45 16.05
CA ASP A 414 -6.75 7.47 17.48
C ASP A 414 -6.89 6.06 18.07
N ASP A 415 -7.96 5.34 17.72
CA ASP A 415 -8.22 3.98 18.18
C ASP A 415 -7.20 2.99 17.58
N ALA A 416 -6.83 3.14 16.30
CA ALA A 416 -5.81 2.33 15.65
C ALA A 416 -4.42 2.48 16.30
N LEU A 417 -3.99 3.72 16.58
CA LEU A 417 -2.72 4.00 17.24
C LEU A 417 -2.66 3.43 18.65
N ILE A 418 -3.73 3.58 19.44
CA ILE A 418 -3.76 3.03 20.79
C ILE A 418 -3.76 1.50 20.73
N GLN A 419 -4.56 0.90 19.85
CA GLN A 419 -4.63 -0.55 19.67
C GLN A 419 -3.30 -1.15 19.30
N GLU A 420 -2.56 -0.52 18.39
CA GLU A 420 -1.21 -0.97 18.03
C GLU A 420 -0.30 -1.11 19.25
N TYR A 421 -0.23 -0.09 20.11
CA TYR A 421 0.64 -0.16 21.29
C TYR A 421 0.12 -1.09 22.38
N VAL A 422 -1.20 -1.29 22.49
CA VAL A 422 -1.79 -2.28 23.39
C VAL A 422 -1.42 -3.69 22.94
N ASP A 423 -1.47 -3.97 21.64
CA ASP A 423 -1.07 -5.27 21.07
C ASP A 423 0.43 -5.54 21.26
N ARG A 424 1.25 -4.48 21.40
CA ARG A 424 2.65 -4.57 21.83
C ARG A 424 2.86 -4.83 23.33
N GLU A 425 1.81 -5.28 24.03
CA GLU A 425 1.79 -5.55 25.48
C GLU A 425 2.11 -4.32 26.36
N GLN A 426 2.01 -3.10 25.83
CA GLN A 426 2.17 -1.90 26.66
C GLN A 426 0.95 -1.73 27.58
N THR A 427 1.16 -1.16 28.77
CA THR A 427 0.02 -0.72 29.56
C THR A 427 -0.74 0.37 28.80
N VAL A 428 -2.05 0.50 29.01
CA VAL A 428 -2.85 1.54 28.33
C VAL A 428 -2.27 2.95 28.51
N GLU A 429 -1.69 3.25 29.67
CA GLU A 429 -1.05 4.55 29.93
C GLU A 429 0.25 4.73 29.11
N GLU A 430 1.06 3.68 28.97
CA GLU A 430 2.25 3.70 28.11
C GLU A 430 1.87 3.75 26.62
N ALA A 431 0.86 2.97 26.21
CA ALA A 431 0.34 2.95 24.85
C ALA A 431 -0.15 4.34 24.42
N ARG A 432 -0.91 5.03 25.27
CA ARG A 432 -1.32 6.42 25.03
C ARG A 432 -0.14 7.36 24.91
N LYS A 433 0.88 7.19 25.76
CA LYS A 433 2.08 8.03 25.68
C LYS A 433 2.83 7.80 24.37
N SER A 434 2.98 6.56 23.94
CA SER A 434 3.65 6.20 22.68
C SER A 434 2.85 6.72 21.48
N ALA A 435 1.53 6.55 21.47
CA ALA A 435 0.65 7.09 20.46
C ALA A 435 0.67 8.63 20.42
N ASN A 436 0.72 9.32 21.58
CA ASN A 436 0.90 10.77 21.66
C ASN A 436 2.23 11.22 21.00
N ASN A 437 3.31 10.48 21.22
CA ASN A 437 4.60 10.78 20.59
C ASN A 437 4.54 10.60 19.06
N GLN A 438 3.90 9.55 18.56
CA GLN A 438 3.68 9.37 17.11
C GLN A 438 2.81 10.49 16.53
N TRP A 439 1.73 10.87 17.23
CA TRP A 439 0.91 12.02 16.86
C TRP A 439 1.72 13.32 16.76
N GLN A 440 2.63 13.55 17.69
CA GLN A 440 3.53 14.70 17.65
C GLN A 440 4.47 14.62 16.44
N ALA A 441 5.04 13.45 16.14
CA ALA A 441 5.87 13.26 14.96
C ALA A 441 5.10 13.54 13.67
N GLY A 442 3.91 12.94 13.49
CA GLY A 442 3.09 13.17 12.29
C GLY A 442 2.63 14.61 12.14
N TYR A 443 2.34 15.27 13.25
CA TYR A 443 2.01 16.69 13.21
C TYR A 443 3.19 17.60 12.85
N ASN A 444 4.40 17.26 13.30
CA ASN A 444 5.61 17.95 12.89
C ASN A 444 5.85 17.79 11.39
N VAL A 445 5.59 16.59 10.84
CA VAL A 445 5.60 16.37 9.39
C VAL A 445 4.59 17.27 8.70
N PHE A 446 3.32 17.25 9.12
CA PHE A 446 2.29 18.12 8.56
C PHE A 446 2.70 19.60 8.54
N THR A 447 3.20 20.11 9.68
CA THR A 447 3.63 21.51 9.83
C THR A 447 4.82 21.83 8.92
N ALA A 448 5.81 20.94 8.84
CA ALA A 448 6.98 21.11 7.99
C ALA A 448 6.58 21.16 6.50
N VAL A 449 5.66 20.29 6.07
CA VAL A 449 5.13 20.30 4.69
C VAL A 449 4.37 21.59 4.41
N ALA A 450 3.46 21.98 5.30
CA ALA A 450 2.65 23.18 5.17
C ALA A 450 3.51 24.45 5.05
N VAL A 451 4.52 24.59 5.93
CA VAL A 451 5.46 25.73 5.91
C VAL A 451 6.35 25.69 4.65
N GLY A 452 6.86 24.52 4.27
CA GLY A 452 7.73 24.34 3.12
C GLY A 452 7.06 24.64 1.77
N LEU A 453 5.78 24.26 1.62
CA LEU A 453 4.96 24.62 0.46
C LEU A 453 4.66 26.12 0.42
N GLY A 454 4.53 26.73 1.60
CA GLY A 454 3.95 28.04 1.70
C GLY A 454 4.90 29.22 1.54
N GLY A 455 6.14 29.07 1.99
CA GLY A 455 6.99 30.23 2.34
C GLY A 455 6.27 31.17 3.32
N ASP A 456 6.82 32.36 3.58
CA ASP A 456 6.25 33.34 4.54
C ASP A 456 4.84 33.86 4.18
N LYS A 457 4.19 33.37 3.10
CA LYS A 457 2.99 34.00 2.50
C LYS A 457 1.92 33.06 1.94
N ALA A 458 2.01 31.75 2.06
CA ALA A 458 0.92 30.94 1.52
C ALA A 458 -0.34 30.99 2.38
N THR A 459 -1.45 30.96 1.66
CA THR A 459 -2.80 30.86 2.17
C THR A 459 -3.16 29.38 2.41
N PRO A 460 -3.74 29.03 3.57
CA PRO A 460 -4.07 27.65 3.94
C PRO A 460 -4.92 26.82 2.96
N VAL A 461 -5.70 27.45 2.06
CA VAL A 461 -6.65 26.76 1.16
C VAL A 461 -6.04 25.88 0.06
N GLY A 462 -4.73 25.91 -0.15
CA GLY A 462 -4.04 24.93 -1.02
C GLY A 462 -3.38 23.79 -0.25
N ILE A 463 -3.17 23.97 1.07
CA ILE A 463 -2.18 23.20 1.83
C ILE A 463 -2.62 21.75 1.99
N GLY A 464 -3.90 21.46 2.22
CA GLY A 464 -4.34 20.08 2.46
C GLY A 464 -4.05 19.14 1.28
N THR A 465 -4.54 19.51 0.10
CA THR A 465 -4.30 18.72 -1.13
C THR A 465 -2.81 18.68 -1.47
N GLU A 466 -2.08 19.79 -1.33
CA GLU A 466 -0.65 19.84 -1.62
C GLU A 466 0.18 19.00 -0.63
N VAL A 467 -0.21 18.91 0.65
CA VAL A 467 0.46 18.07 1.65
C VAL A 467 0.33 16.60 1.26
N ILE A 468 -0.87 16.12 0.94
CA ILE A 468 -1.10 14.73 0.51
C ILE A 468 -0.30 14.45 -0.76
N LEU A 469 -0.33 15.34 -1.75
CA LEU A 469 0.46 15.19 -2.99
C LEU A 469 1.96 15.15 -2.71
N LYS A 470 2.48 15.97 -1.78
CA LYS A 470 3.90 15.98 -1.41
C LYS A 470 4.32 14.71 -0.70
N ILE A 471 3.46 14.20 0.18
CA ILE A 471 3.64 12.92 0.87
C ILE A 471 3.67 11.76 -0.16
N LEU A 472 2.84 11.84 -1.21
CA LEU A 472 2.84 10.86 -2.32
C LEU A 472 4.02 11.02 -3.30
N GLU A 473 4.53 12.24 -3.51
CA GLU A 473 5.62 12.52 -4.47
C GLU A 473 7.01 12.10 -3.99
N GLN A 474 7.21 11.96 -2.68
CA GLN A 474 8.50 11.61 -2.10
C GLN A 474 8.47 10.19 -1.51
N PRO A 475 9.59 9.44 -1.56
CA PRO A 475 9.70 8.23 -0.78
C PRO A 475 9.45 8.60 0.69
N LEU A 476 8.36 8.07 1.26
CA LEU A 476 7.80 8.45 2.55
C LEU A 476 8.85 8.53 3.68
N LYS A 477 9.92 7.73 3.58
CA LYS A 477 11.06 7.67 4.51
C LYS A 477 12.02 8.86 4.44
N ASP A 478 12.30 9.39 3.25
CA ASP A 478 13.35 10.42 3.05
C ASP A 478 12.85 11.81 3.48
N TYR A 479 11.55 12.07 3.33
CA TYR A 479 10.96 13.38 3.61
C TYR A 479 11.13 13.82 5.08
N VAL A 480 10.82 12.92 6.02
CA VAL A 480 10.84 13.21 7.46
C VAL A 480 12.28 13.35 7.97
N GLY A 481 13.17 12.44 7.55
CA GLY A 481 14.59 12.49 7.92
C GLY A 481 15.26 13.78 7.45
N ASP A 482 15.07 14.15 6.19
CA ASP A 482 15.72 15.32 5.60
C ASP A 482 15.15 16.65 6.16
N LEU A 483 13.84 16.76 6.41
CA LEU A 483 13.26 18.00 6.96
C LEU A 483 13.49 18.19 8.46
N VAL A 484 13.45 17.11 9.24
CA VAL A 484 13.74 17.15 10.67
C VAL A 484 15.22 17.43 10.92
N GLU A 485 16.13 16.93 10.08
CA GLU A 485 17.57 17.23 10.20
C GLU A 485 17.95 18.60 9.64
N GLU A 486 17.34 19.08 8.54
CA GLU A 486 17.86 20.27 7.84
C GLU A 486 17.26 21.63 8.24
N ASN A 487 16.01 21.75 8.72
CA ASN A 487 15.38 23.09 8.74
C ASN A 487 14.49 23.49 9.94
N VAL A 488 14.24 22.64 10.94
CA VAL A 488 13.41 23.06 12.08
C VAL A 488 13.98 22.48 13.39
N ASP A 489 14.49 23.36 14.26
CA ASP A 489 14.73 23.03 15.69
C ASP A 489 13.34 22.81 16.32
N PHE A 490 12.77 21.63 16.12
CA PHE A 490 11.55 21.24 16.81
C PHE A 490 11.91 21.03 18.28
N GLU A 491 11.66 22.05 19.11
CA GLU A 491 11.62 21.82 20.56
C GLU A 491 10.53 20.77 20.81
N TYR A 492 10.94 19.62 21.33
CA TYR A 492 10.02 18.64 21.89
C TYR A 492 9.20 19.37 22.94
N ILE A 493 7.91 19.60 22.67
CA ILE A 493 7.05 20.33 23.60
C ILE A 493 6.79 19.39 24.78
N ASP A 494 7.54 19.55 25.87
CA ASP A 494 7.51 18.70 27.06
C ASP A 494 6.13 18.64 27.77
N ASP A 495 5.18 19.52 27.41
CA ASP A 495 3.79 19.58 27.93
C ASP A 495 2.73 18.96 26.98
N LEU A 496 3.13 18.21 25.94
CA LEU A 496 2.24 17.57 24.94
C LEU A 496 1.54 16.27 25.39
N ASP A 497 1.30 16.06 26.68
CA ASP A 497 0.53 14.89 27.18
C ASP A 497 -0.96 14.87 26.70
N GLN A 498 -1.40 15.83 25.88
CA GLN A 498 -2.81 16.14 25.57
C GLN A 498 -3.18 16.11 24.07
N ARG A 499 -2.65 15.19 23.24
CA ARG A 499 -3.10 15.08 21.84
C ARG A 499 -4.32 14.20 21.63
N PHE A 500 -4.53 13.21 22.49
CA PHE A 500 -5.87 12.65 22.66
C PHE A 500 -6.76 13.71 23.30
N MET A 501 -7.88 14.02 22.66
CA MET A 501 -8.82 15.00 23.20
C MET A 501 -9.64 14.29 24.29
N THR A 502 -9.24 14.48 25.54
CA THR A 502 -9.74 13.72 26.69
C THR A 502 -11.02 14.30 27.30
N ASN A 503 -11.37 15.53 26.95
CA ASN A 503 -12.54 16.22 27.46
C ASN A 503 -13.17 17.16 26.42
N ASP A 504 -14.45 17.50 26.64
CA ASP A 504 -15.24 18.35 25.74
C ASP A 504 -14.56 19.68 25.38
N ALA A 505 -13.74 20.26 26.27
CA ALA A 505 -13.06 21.51 25.98
C ALA A 505 -11.93 21.29 24.95
N GLU A 506 -11.11 20.26 25.13
CA GLU A 506 -10.05 19.91 24.17
C GLU A 506 -10.63 19.56 22.79
N ILE A 507 -11.72 18.78 22.75
CA ILE A 507 -12.41 18.40 21.50
C ILE A 507 -12.92 19.64 20.77
N ARG A 508 -13.56 20.55 21.51
CA ARG A 508 -14.08 21.81 20.97
C ARG A 508 -12.96 22.73 20.48
N ASP A 509 -11.87 22.83 21.24
CA ASP A 509 -10.75 23.70 20.93
C ASP A 509 -10.04 23.24 19.66
N HIS A 510 -9.86 21.93 19.46
CA HIS A 510 -9.36 21.35 18.22
C HIS A 510 -10.26 21.66 17.03
N ALA A 511 -11.57 21.36 17.14
CA ALA A 511 -12.52 21.61 16.06
C ALA A 511 -12.57 23.09 15.65
N ASN A 512 -12.56 24.00 16.64
CA ASN A 512 -12.51 25.44 16.39
C ASN A 512 -11.19 25.88 15.75
N LEU A 513 -10.05 25.31 16.17
CA LEU A 513 -8.75 25.65 15.59
C LEU A 513 -8.67 25.22 14.11
N GLN A 514 -9.11 24.02 13.78
CA GLN A 514 -9.15 23.56 12.38
C GLN A 514 -10.09 24.41 11.52
N LEU A 515 -11.26 24.77 12.06
CA LEU A 515 -12.18 25.70 11.39
C LEU A 515 -11.53 27.07 11.15
N LEU A 516 -10.86 27.62 12.16
CA LEU A 516 -10.17 28.91 12.06
C LEU A 516 -9.13 28.87 10.94
N ASP A 517 -8.31 27.83 10.89
CA ASP A 517 -7.27 27.64 9.87
C ASP A 517 -7.86 27.59 8.46
N VAL A 518 -8.91 26.79 8.26
CA VAL A 518 -9.59 26.68 6.97
C VAL A 518 -10.28 28.00 6.58
N MET A 519 -10.94 28.66 7.52
CA MET A 519 -11.62 29.95 7.27
C MET A 519 -10.64 31.07 6.92
N VAL A 520 -9.45 31.10 7.54
CA VAL A 520 -8.36 32.00 7.13
C VAL A 520 -7.90 31.66 5.72
N GLY A 521 -7.69 30.37 5.42
CA GLY A 521 -7.34 29.93 4.06
C GLY A 521 -8.36 30.36 3.02
N MET A 522 -9.64 30.31 3.35
CA MET A 522 -10.76 30.67 2.47
C MET A 522 -10.98 32.19 2.34
N ASP A 523 -10.06 33.01 2.88
CA ASP A 523 -10.19 34.47 2.97
C ASP A 523 -11.49 34.92 3.67
N MET A 524 -12.06 34.06 4.53
CA MET A 524 -13.25 34.40 5.33
C MET A 524 -12.86 35.21 6.56
N ILE A 525 -11.68 34.95 7.12
CA ILE A 525 -11.11 35.65 8.27
C ILE A 525 -9.79 36.28 7.84
N ASP A 526 -9.61 37.57 8.14
CA ASP A 526 -8.37 38.29 7.86
C ASP A 526 -7.32 38.01 8.95
N MET A 527 -6.09 37.71 8.54
CA MET A 527 -4.95 37.56 9.45
C MET A 527 -4.70 38.83 10.28
N GLU A 528 -4.95 40.02 9.73
CA GLU A 528 -4.83 41.28 10.49
C GLU A 528 -5.80 41.31 11.68
N ALA A 529 -7.02 40.78 11.52
CA ALA A 529 -8.00 40.71 12.60
C ALA A 529 -7.55 39.74 13.70
N LEU A 530 -6.94 38.61 13.32
CA LEU A 530 -6.38 37.65 14.28
C LEU A 530 -5.17 38.21 15.03
N GLU A 531 -4.33 39.02 14.37
CA GLU A 531 -3.23 39.72 15.01
C GLU A 531 -3.74 40.73 16.05
N GLU A 532 -4.78 41.51 15.72
CA GLU A 532 -5.39 42.49 16.63
C GLU A 532 -5.99 41.82 17.88
N GLU A 533 -6.59 40.65 17.72
CA GLU A 533 -7.14 39.83 18.83
C GLU A 533 -6.05 39.01 19.55
N GLY A 534 -4.80 39.07 19.10
CA GLY A 534 -3.66 38.38 19.71
C GLY A 534 -3.72 36.86 19.58
N LEU A 535 -4.41 36.33 18.55
CA LEU A 535 -4.60 34.90 18.31
C LEU A 535 -3.44 34.26 17.53
N LEU A 536 -2.54 35.08 16.97
CA LEU A 536 -1.37 34.64 16.22
C LEU A 536 -0.13 34.46 17.11
N ILE A 537 0.80 33.65 16.62
CA ILE A 537 2.09 33.36 17.25
C ILE A 537 3.19 34.06 16.48
N GLU A 538 4.01 34.82 17.20
CA GLU A 538 5.21 35.45 16.67
C GLU A 538 6.37 34.44 16.66
N GLU A 539 6.86 34.11 15.48
CA GLU A 539 8.03 33.27 15.26
C GLU A 539 9.35 34.03 15.54
N PRO A 540 10.50 33.34 15.72
CA PRO A 540 11.78 33.98 15.99
C PRO A 540 12.24 35.00 14.94
N ASP A 541 11.75 34.89 13.70
CA ASP A 541 12.02 35.81 12.61
C ASP A 541 11.06 37.02 12.55
N GLY A 542 10.07 37.07 13.46
CA GLY A 542 9.05 38.11 13.57
C GLY A 542 7.86 37.91 12.63
N THR A 543 7.74 36.77 11.95
CA THR A 543 6.53 36.40 11.21
C THR A 543 5.42 35.97 12.17
N MET A 544 4.18 36.22 11.78
CA MET A 544 3.00 35.82 12.55
C MET A 544 2.33 34.65 11.86
N ARG A 545 2.04 33.58 12.60
CA ARG A 545 1.28 32.43 12.10
C ARG A 545 0.12 32.06 13.01
N LEU A 546 -0.81 31.29 12.48
CA LEU A 546 -1.77 30.60 13.33
C LEU A 546 -1.04 29.60 14.27
N PRO A 547 -1.55 29.38 15.48
CA PRO A 547 -1.16 28.25 16.29
C PRO A 547 -1.33 26.96 15.50
N ALA A 548 -0.36 26.07 15.66
CA ALA A 548 -0.39 24.76 15.07
C ALA A 548 -1.30 23.86 15.95
N THR A 549 -1.11 23.97 17.26
CA THR A 549 -1.92 23.27 18.26
C THR A 549 -2.50 24.25 19.28
N THR A 550 -3.54 23.83 19.99
CA THR A 550 -4.13 24.62 21.09
C THR A 550 -3.12 24.86 22.23
N ALA A 551 -2.11 24.01 22.36
CA ALA A 551 -1.02 24.18 23.32
C ALA A 551 -0.11 25.38 23.00
N ASP A 552 -0.01 25.75 21.72
CA ASP A 552 0.85 26.87 21.30
C ASP A 552 0.35 28.23 21.84
N TRP A 553 -0.94 28.34 22.20
CA TRP A 553 -1.49 29.52 22.87
C TRP A 553 -1.05 29.66 24.35
N GLY A 554 -0.31 28.67 24.90
CA GLY A 554 0.19 28.66 26.27
C GLY A 554 -0.87 28.30 27.33
N THR A 555 -0.42 28.04 28.57
CA THR A 555 -1.25 27.50 29.67
C THR A 555 -2.44 28.40 30.03
N GLY A 556 -3.56 28.17 29.36
CA GLY A 556 -4.84 28.83 29.61
C GLY A 556 -5.69 29.03 28.36
N ALA A 557 -5.94 27.96 27.59
CA ALA A 557 -6.83 27.94 26.41
C ALA A 557 -8.17 28.69 26.64
N SER A 558 -8.67 28.73 27.88
CA SER A 558 -9.91 29.43 28.25
C SER A 558 -9.99 30.92 27.88
N GLY A 559 -8.85 31.60 27.67
CA GLY A 559 -8.83 33.01 27.26
C GLY A 559 -8.95 33.19 25.75
N TYR A 560 -8.11 32.51 24.98
CA TYR A 560 -8.04 32.62 23.53
C TYR A 560 -9.24 32.01 22.83
N MET A 561 -9.77 30.90 23.36
CA MET A 561 -10.87 30.18 22.73
C MET A 561 -12.18 30.97 22.70
N SER A 562 -12.45 31.80 23.70
CA SER A 562 -13.60 32.70 23.63
C SER A 562 -13.48 33.73 22.50
N PHE A 563 -12.25 34.18 22.18
CA PHE A 563 -12.01 35.09 21.06
C PHE A 563 -12.07 34.34 19.73
N VAL A 564 -11.54 33.12 19.64
CA VAL A 564 -11.70 32.27 18.45
C VAL A 564 -13.18 32.05 18.14
N GLU A 565 -13.98 31.70 19.15
CA GLU A 565 -15.43 31.55 19.01
C GLU A 565 -16.12 32.85 18.60
N GLU A 566 -15.69 34.00 19.13
CA GLU A 566 -16.23 35.31 18.76
C GLU A 566 -15.91 35.65 17.29
N VAL A 567 -14.65 35.49 16.86
CA VAL A 567 -14.22 35.72 15.48
C VAL A 567 -14.94 34.78 14.51
N ILE A 568 -15.04 33.49 14.86
CA ILE A 568 -15.78 32.51 14.08
C ILE A 568 -17.27 32.90 14.00
N ALA A 569 -17.91 33.25 15.11
CA ALA A 569 -19.34 33.59 15.15
C ALA A 569 -19.66 34.88 14.36
N ASP A 570 -18.80 35.89 14.45
CA ASP A 570 -18.97 37.15 13.71
C ASP A 570 -18.84 36.93 12.20
N THR A 571 -17.90 36.08 11.79
CA THR A 571 -17.69 35.70 10.39
C THR A 571 -18.81 34.77 9.89
N ALA A 572 -19.29 33.86 10.73
CA ALA A 572 -20.36 32.91 10.44
C ALA A 572 -21.76 33.55 10.41
N SER A 573 -21.90 34.84 10.71
CA SER A 573 -23.18 35.56 10.63
C SER A 573 -23.83 35.54 9.23
N GLY A 574 -23.07 35.19 8.19
CA GLY A 574 -23.55 34.92 6.83
C GLY A 574 -23.72 33.44 6.46
N ASN A 575 -23.40 32.50 7.35
CA ASN A 575 -23.17 31.08 7.07
C ASN A 575 -24.11 30.16 7.88
N ASP A 576 -25.43 30.39 7.79
CA ASP A 576 -26.60 29.56 8.20
C ASP A 576 -26.51 28.67 9.48
N GLY A 577 -25.56 28.88 10.39
CA GLY A 577 -25.28 28.00 11.54
C GLY A 577 -24.44 26.76 11.20
N ARG A 578 -23.80 26.70 10.02
CA ARG A 578 -23.00 25.56 9.58
C ARG A 578 -21.75 25.35 10.42
N VAL A 579 -21.10 26.44 10.84
CA VAL A 579 -19.89 26.36 11.68
C VAL A 579 -20.22 25.77 13.05
N ASP A 580 -21.28 26.26 13.70
CA ASP A 580 -21.79 25.69 14.96
C ASP A 580 -22.18 24.22 14.79
N ALA A 581 -22.78 23.88 13.64
CA ALA A 581 -23.12 22.51 13.33
C ALA A 581 -21.87 21.62 13.18
N TYR A 582 -20.83 22.07 12.48
CA TYR A 582 -19.57 21.33 12.38
C TYR A 582 -19.01 21.02 13.77
N VAL A 583 -18.79 22.04 14.62
CA VAL A 583 -18.21 21.87 15.96
C VAL A 583 -19.05 20.92 16.80
N ARG A 584 -20.38 21.13 16.84
CA ARG A 584 -21.28 20.27 17.61
C ARG A 584 -21.21 18.82 17.12
N ASN A 585 -21.30 18.60 15.82
CA ASN A 585 -21.32 17.25 15.25
C ASN A 585 -19.96 16.54 15.40
N PHE A 586 -18.86 17.29 15.33
CA PHE A 586 -17.53 16.77 15.65
C PHE A 586 -17.46 16.31 17.10
N MET A 587 -17.88 17.17 18.05
CA MET A 587 -17.91 16.83 19.47
C MET A 587 -18.85 15.66 19.81
N GLU A 588 -20.01 15.56 19.14
CA GLU A 588 -20.96 14.48 19.37
C GLU A 588 -20.49 13.12 18.82
N ARG A 589 -19.67 13.12 17.76
CA ARG A 589 -19.18 11.90 17.09
C ARG A 589 -17.80 11.47 17.57
N TYR A 590 -16.92 12.41 17.90
CA TYR A 590 -15.58 12.10 18.37
C TYR A 590 -15.67 11.44 19.75
N SER A 591 -15.36 10.16 19.77
CA SER A 591 -15.46 9.32 20.95
C SER A 591 -14.51 8.14 20.76
N PRO A 592 -13.17 8.36 20.82
CA PRO A 592 -12.23 7.26 20.82
C PRO A 592 -12.69 6.25 21.87
N ASP A 593 -12.86 4.99 21.44
CA ASP A 593 -13.28 3.91 22.33
C ASP A 593 -12.09 3.55 23.20
N LEU A 594 -11.84 4.43 24.18
CA LEU A 594 -10.74 4.37 25.12
C LEU A 594 -10.98 3.23 26.14
N TYR A 595 -11.03 1.99 25.66
CA TYR A 595 -10.76 0.76 26.39
C TYR A 595 -11.51 0.49 27.70
N GLU A 596 -12.59 1.19 28.03
CA GLU A 596 -13.32 0.88 29.26
C GLU A 596 -14.00 -0.52 29.20
N ASN A 597 -14.16 -1.13 28.01
CA ASN A 597 -14.94 -2.36 27.87
C ASN A 597 -14.21 -3.61 27.31
N ARG A 598 -12.97 -3.53 26.77
CA ARG A 598 -12.31 -4.68 26.09
C ARG A 598 -11.27 -5.45 26.93
N LEU A 599 -10.85 -4.92 28.08
CA LEU A 599 -9.84 -5.55 28.97
C LEU A 599 -10.43 -6.11 30.29
N GLU A 600 -11.76 -6.12 30.46
CA GLU A 600 -12.41 -6.76 31.62
C GLU A 600 -12.65 -8.28 31.45
N ASP A 601 -12.46 -8.81 30.24
CA ASP A 601 -12.42 -10.26 29.95
C ASP A 601 -10.97 -10.73 29.72
#